data_AF-I6PBZ7-F1
#
_entry.id   AF-I6PBZ7-F1
#
_cell.length_a   1.000
_cell.length_b   1.000
_cell.length_c   1.000
_cell.angle_alpha   90.00
_cell.angle_beta   90.00
_cell.angle_gamma   90.00
#
_symmetry.space_group_name_H-M   'P 1'
#
loop_
_entity.id
_entity.type
_entity.pdbx_description
1 polymer ?
#
loop_
_entity_poly.entity_id
_entity_poly.type
_entity_poly.pdbx_seq_one_letter_code
_entity_poly.pdbx_strand_id
1 'polypeptide(L)' 'FIVAPCLALHIAQSMQKIKNDPGLREVFAPNGKLLQAGDKCYNVKLAQSLEAVADQGPQAFYNGTVGEKLVKDAREA' A
#
# COMPACT_ATOMS: atom_id res chain seq x y z
N PHE A 1 -4.35 -10.32 -1.29
CA PHE A 1 -4.01 -11.26 -2.39
C PHE A 1 -2.93 -12.23 -1.91
N ILE A 2 -2.70 -13.35 -2.60
CA ILE A 2 -1.57 -14.25 -2.31
C ILE A 2 -0.32 -13.72 -2.99
N VAL A 3 0.77 -13.59 -2.24
CA VAL A 3 2.05 -13.10 -2.76
C VAL A 3 2.64 -14.13 -3.72
N ALA A 4 2.77 -13.74 -4.98
CA ALA A 4 3.41 -14.56 -6.01
C ALA A 4 4.95 -14.58 -5.85
N PRO A 5 5.65 -15.62 -6.34
CA PRO A 5 7.11 -15.74 -6.20
C PRO A 5 7.90 -14.52 -6.70
N CYS A 6 7.49 -13.95 -7.85
CA CYS A 6 8.13 -12.77 -8.41
C CYS A 6 8.01 -11.55 -7.46
N LEU A 7 6.84 -11.35 -6.85
CA LEU A 7 6.64 -10.26 -5.89
C LEU A 7 7.44 -10.48 -4.60
N ALA A 8 7.47 -11.71 -4.07
CA ALA A 8 8.26 -12.04 -2.90
C ALA A 8 9.76 -11.71 -3.09
N LEU A 9 10.28 -11.99 -4.30
CA LEU A 9 11.65 -11.64 -4.67
C LEU A 9 11.88 -10.12 -4.61
N HIS A 10 10.97 -9.31 -5.15
CA HIS A 10 11.06 -7.84 -5.10
C HIS A 10 10.93 -7.29 -3.67
N ILE A 11 10.06 -7.88 -2.84
CA ILE A 11 9.93 -7.53 -1.42
C ILE A 11 11.26 -7.79 -0.69
N ALA A 12 11.88 -8.95 -0.91
CA ALA A 12 13.17 -9.29 -0.30
C ALA A 12 14.29 -8.33 -0.75
N GLN A 13 14.38 -8.04 -2.04
CA GLN A 13 15.36 -7.09 -2.59
C GLN A 13 15.16 -5.66 -2.07
N SER A 14 13.93 -5.28 -1.76
CA SER A 14 13.57 -3.95 -1.26
C SER A 14 13.58 -3.84 0.26
N MET A 15 14.10 -4.84 0.99
CA MET A 15 14.03 -4.93 2.46
C MET A 15 14.36 -3.62 3.17
N GLN A 16 15.47 -2.97 2.83
CA GLN A 16 15.89 -1.76 3.56
C GLN A 16 14.93 -0.59 3.33
N LYS A 17 14.44 -0.42 2.09
CA LYS A 17 13.42 0.59 1.78
C LYS A 17 12.13 0.32 2.54
N ILE A 18 11.67 -0.94 2.55
CA ILE A 18 10.46 -1.36 3.26
C ILE A 18 10.59 -1.15 4.77
N LYS A 19 11.75 -1.46 5.37
CA LYS A 19 11.95 -1.30 6.82
C LYS A 19 12.01 0.16 7.26
N ASN A 20 12.55 1.03 6.40
CA ASN A 20 12.74 2.45 6.66
C ASN A 20 11.48 3.28 6.38
N ASP A 21 10.57 2.79 5.56
CA ASP A 21 9.30 3.45 5.26
C ASP A 21 8.16 2.84 6.10
N PRO A 22 7.53 3.60 7.02
CA PRO A 22 6.46 3.08 7.86
C PRO A 22 5.25 2.54 7.09
N GLY A 23 4.90 3.17 5.95
CA GLY A 23 3.75 2.77 5.13
C GLY A 23 3.99 1.46 4.40
N LEU A 24 5.17 1.29 3.80
CA LEU A 24 5.59 0.04 3.18
C LEU A 24 5.73 -1.07 4.23
N ARG A 25 6.26 -0.75 5.42
CA ARG A 25 6.40 -1.73 6.51
C ARG A 25 5.06 -2.29 6.95
N GLU A 26 4.04 -1.46 7.06
CA GLU A 26 2.68 -1.89 7.44
C GLU A 26 2.10 -2.92 6.44
N VAL A 27 2.38 -2.74 5.15
CA VAL A 27 1.83 -3.59 4.08
C VAL A 27 2.68 -4.84 3.81
N PHE A 28 4.00 -4.67 3.68
CA PHE A 28 4.91 -5.71 3.21
C PHE A 28 5.77 -6.33 4.30
N ALA A 29 5.77 -5.78 5.51
CA ALA A 29 6.47 -6.33 6.66
C ALA A 29 5.61 -6.35 7.94
N PRO A 30 4.35 -6.84 7.90
CA PRO A 30 3.50 -6.85 9.07
C PRO A 30 4.15 -7.65 10.21
N ASN A 31 4.04 -7.15 11.43
CA ASN A 31 4.72 -7.71 12.62
C ASN A 31 6.26 -7.76 12.49
N GLY A 32 6.85 -6.91 11.64
CA GLY A 32 8.29 -6.82 11.43
C GLY A 32 8.88 -7.91 10.53
N LYS A 33 8.05 -8.78 9.93
CA LYS A 33 8.47 -9.86 9.05
C LYS A 33 8.05 -9.58 7.62
N LEU A 34 9.02 -9.59 6.70
CA LEU A 34 8.72 -9.46 5.27
C LEU A 34 7.81 -10.59 4.79
N LEU A 35 6.82 -10.24 3.97
CA LEU A 35 5.98 -11.22 3.32
C LEU A 35 6.78 -12.08 2.33
N GLN A 36 6.45 -13.37 2.30
CA GLN A 36 7.04 -14.39 1.45
C GLN A 36 6.02 -14.91 0.44
N ALA A 37 6.49 -15.69 -0.54
CA ALA A 37 5.59 -16.32 -1.51
C ALA A 37 4.60 -17.26 -0.78
N GLY A 38 3.32 -17.18 -1.15
CA GLY A 38 2.25 -17.92 -0.47
C GLY A 38 1.61 -17.18 0.70
N ASP A 39 2.27 -16.15 1.26
CA ASP A 39 1.64 -15.31 2.29
C ASP A 39 0.47 -14.52 1.73
N LYS A 40 -0.50 -14.22 2.60
CA LYS A 40 -1.62 -13.35 2.26
C LYS A 40 -1.29 -11.89 2.60
N CYS A 41 -1.15 -11.06 1.56
CA CYS A 41 -0.97 -9.62 1.69
C CYS A 41 -2.33 -8.91 1.78
N TYR A 42 -2.44 -7.95 2.71
CA TYR A 42 -3.57 -7.05 2.85
C TYR A 42 -3.07 -5.60 2.71
N ASN A 43 -3.72 -4.83 1.84
CA ASN A 43 -3.48 -3.39 1.74
C ASN A 43 -4.80 -2.65 2.04
N VAL A 44 -5.12 -2.55 3.32
CA VAL A 44 -6.42 -2.05 3.81
C VAL A 44 -6.65 -0.59 3.42
N LYS A 45 -5.61 0.25 3.53
CA LYS A 45 -5.71 1.68 3.15
C LYS A 45 -5.98 1.86 1.66
N LEU A 46 -5.30 1.08 0.80
CA LEU A 46 -5.61 1.08 -0.63
C LEU A 46 -7.03 0.56 -0.91
N ALA A 47 -7.48 -0.47 -0.19
CA ALA A 47 -8.85 -0.98 -0.34
C ALA A 47 -9.90 0.10 -0.03
N GLN A 48 -9.71 0.89 1.04
CA GLN A 48 -10.59 2.02 1.37
C GLN A 48 -10.58 3.11 0.28
N SER A 49 -9.41 3.42 -0.29
CA SER A 49 -9.32 4.37 -1.40
C SER A 49 -10.06 3.86 -2.66
N LEU A 50 -9.92 2.56 -2.97
CA LEU A 50 -10.62 1.94 -4.10
C LEU A 50 -12.13 1.85 -3.87
N GLU A 51 -12.56 1.59 -2.63
CA GLU A 51 -13.97 1.62 -2.23
C GLU A 51 -14.57 3.01 -2.43
N ALA A 52 -13.88 4.06 -1.98
CA ALA A 52 -14.32 5.44 -2.22
C ALA A 52 -14.45 5.77 -3.72
N VAL A 53 -13.52 5.28 -4.55
CA VAL A 53 -13.59 5.46 -6.01
C VAL A 53 -14.73 4.63 -6.64
N ALA A 54 -15.03 3.44 -6.11
CA ALA A 54 -16.14 2.63 -6.57
C ALA A 54 -17.49 3.29 -6.26
N ASP A 55 -17.65 3.82 -5.05
CA ASP A 55 -18.90 4.42 -4.57
C ASP A 55 -19.13 5.82 -5.17
N GLN A 56 -18.07 6.62 -5.25
CA GLN A 56 -18.14 8.04 -5.60
C GLN A 56 -17.49 8.33 -6.94
N GLY A 57 -17.15 7.34 -7.77
CA GLY A 57 -16.52 7.55 -9.08
C GLY A 57 -15.12 8.20 -9.04
N PRO A 58 -14.56 8.56 -10.22
CA PRO A 58 -13.20 9.11 -10.33
C PRO A 58 -13.03 10.45 -9.59
N GLN A 59 -14.11 11.19 -9.36
CA GLN A 59 -14.06 12.44 -8.61
C GLN A 59 -13.61 12.25 -7.16
N ALA A 60 -13.77 11.07 -6.54
CA ALA A 60 -13.21 10.77 -5.22
C ALA A 60 -11.69 11.01 -5.16
N PHE A 61 -11.00 10.71 -6.26
CA PHE A 61 -9.55 10.83 -6.40
C PHE A 61 -9.12 12.22 -6.86
N TYR A 62 -9.82 12.83 -7.82
CA TYR A 62 -9.35 14.11 -8.39
C TYR A 62 -9.89 15.34 -7.67
N ASN A 63 -11.12 15.28 -7.16
CA ASN A 63 -11.83 16.40 -6.54
C ASN A 63 -12.45 16.00 -5.18
N GLY A 64 -11.88 14.99 -4.53
CA GLY A 64 -12.46 14.39 -3.32
C GLY A 64 -11.41 14.03 -2.29
N THR A 65 -11.88 13.43 -1.19
CA THR A 65 -11.08 13.20 0.02
C THR A 65 -9.85 12.31 -0.20
N VAL A 66 -9.87 11.39 -1.18
CA VAL A 66 -8.69 10.58 -1.52
C VAL A 66 -7.61 11.46 -2.15
N GLY A 67 -7.99 12.37 -3.05
CA GLY A 67 -7.10 13.34 -3.67
C GLY A 67 -6.51 14.33 -2.68
N GLU A 68 -7.33 14.86 -1.77
CA GLU A 68 -6.88 15.77 -0.71
C GLU A 68 -5.83 15.12 0.19
N LYS A 69 -6.05 13.86 0.61
CA LYS A 69 -5.08 13.08 1.38
C LYS A 69 -3.80 12.84 0.60
N LEU A 70 -3.91 12.47 -0.69
CA LEU A 70 -2.75 12.26 -1.55
C LEU A 70 -1.90 13.54 -1.68
N VAL A 71 -2.53 14.70 -1.91
CA VAL A 71 -1.81 15.98 -2.02
C VAL A 71 -1.13 16.34 -0.71
N LYS A 72 -1.79 16.09 0.43
CA LYS A 72 -1.19 16.29 1.74
C LYS A 72 0.05 15.42 1.91
N ASP A 73 -0.07 14.11 1.71
CA ASP A 73 1.04 13.16 1.89
C ASP A 73 2.22 13.50 0.95
N ALA A 74 1.95 13.91 -0.29
CA ALA A 74 2.99 14.30 -1.25
C ALA A 74 3.73 15.59 -0.88
N ARG A 75 3.11 16.49 -0.10
CA ARG A 75 3.74 17.72 0.39
C ARG A 75 4.54 17.52 1.68
N GLU A 76 4.17 16.53 2.46
CA GLU A 76 4.80 16.20 3.76
C GLU A 76 5.95 15.18 3.62
N ALA A 77 6.15 14.62 2.42
CA ALA A 77 7.19 13.65 2.08
C ALA A 77 8.60 14.24 1.97
#